data_AF-Q09357-F1
#
_entry.id   AF-Q09357-F1
#
_cell.length_a   1.000
_cell.length_b   1.000
_cell.length_c   1.000
_cell.angle_alpha   90.00
_cell.angle_beta   90.00
_cell.angle_gamma   90.00
#
_symmetry.space_group_name_H-M   'P 1'
#
loop_
_entity.id
_entity.type
_entity.pdbx_description
1 polymer ?
#
loop_
_entity_poly.entity_id
_entity_poly.type
_entity_poly.pdbx_seq_one_letter_code
_entity_poly.pdbx_strand_id
1 'polypeptide(L)'
;MSQNNEMHPRNPYRNKPPDFKALAVEYPEFRKFCQYVSNGKVTFDFKKDAAVRCLTQTLLKKDFNLDVEIPPGHLVPRVPQKLNYCLLIDDLLKANKLTKNVIGIDIGTGTSCIHALIGARQFNWKFIATDGDEKSVRVAHENVAKNGLSSSICVVHVNPDVKTVLMDVVNTIPDTDYAFCMCNPPFFEKGNGDDKFCEDISSSTETYSNRVASEFRTAPHSATFASSAELFVDGGEVAFVNRIIDDSVLLRDRIKIYTTMIGRKSSLKPLQNRLQRFGDDVKIMISVLNQGKTKRWMLAWTFSKSVSLTTIDRPISFQCPKPGLTRLMQEISILNGRLRQEDTLAIVAEFKCVTWTNQRARKRAKAILSESSIKKAKWNFSNVACQVAFGAGDGKDSYTDAGNFVSSESIPTNNLNAWDNASQAYFPLPNGEVPGPIIRIRIQVFSEDSYDSISFELISGSKQHLHQLVQYLKNLICR
;
A
#
# COMPACT_ATOMS: atom_id res chain seq x y z
N MET A 1 -14.38 9.26 -9.71
CA MET A 1 -13.26 8.33 -9.43
C MET A 1 -13.82 7.06 -8.81
N SER A 2 -13.51 5.86 -9.32
CA SER A 2 -13.93 4.59 -8.71
C SER A 2 -12.87 4.11 -7.69
N GLN A 3 -13.26 3.37 -6.64
CA GLN A 3 -12.39 2.82 -5.57
C GLN A 3 -11.78 3.82 -4.56
N ASN A 4 -12.45 4.97 -4.32
CA ASN A 4 -11.99 5.93 -3.32
C ASN A 4 -11.85 5.38 -1.90
N ASN A 5 -12.60 4.33 -1.54
CA ASN A 5 -12.57 3.76 -0.18
C ASN A 5 -11.19 3.23 0.26
N GLU A 6 -10.30 2.93 -0.69
CA GLU A 6 -8.93 2.46 -0.44
C GLU A 6 -7.89 3.60 -0.33
N MET A 7 -8.28 4.86 -0.54
CA MET A 7 -7.39 6.00 -0.27
C MET A 7 -7.17 6.18 1.24
N HIS A 8 -6.09 6.87 1.59
CA HIS A 8 -5.80 7.23 2.97
C HIS A 8 -7.00 7.99 3.59
N PRO A 9 -7.49 7.64 4.80
CA PRO A 9 -8.72 8.23 5.33
C PRO A 9 -8.65 9.74 5.57
N ARG A 10 -7.44 10.26 5.87
CA ARG A 10 -7.18 11.70 6.02
C ARG A 10 -7.01 12.45 4.69
N ASN A 11 -7.08 11.75 3.56
CA ASN A 11 -7.01 12.40 2.26
C ASN A 11 -8.38 13.01 1.91
N PRO A 12 -8.50 14.36 1.76
CA PRO A 12 -9.79 14.99 1.48
C PRO A 12 -10.41 14.53 0.15
N TYR A 13 -9.57 14.18 -0.84
CA TYR A 13 -10.02 13.68 -2.14
C TYR A 13 -10.71 12.31 -2.06
N ARG A 14 -10.59 11.61 -0.93
CA ARG A 14 -11.30 10.36 -0.64
C ARG A 14 -12.81 10.56 -0.70
N ASN A 15 -13.30 11.53 0.07
CA ASN A 15 -14.73 11.77 0.25
C ASN A 15 -15.22 12.92 -0.62
N LYS A 16 -14.34 13.87 -0.97
CA LYS A 16 -14.63 15.05 -1.77
C LYS A 16 -13.75 15.06 -3.02
N PRO A 17 -14.10 14.29 -4.08
CA PRO A 17 -13.36 14.39 -5.33
C PRO A 17 -13.46 15.82 -5.89
N PRO A 18 -12.48 16.28 -6.70
CA PRO A 18 -12.52 17.63 -7.25
C PRO A 18 -13.82 17.90 -8.04
N ASP A 19 -14.54 18.96 -7.66
CA ASP A 19 -15.71 19.43 -8.39
C ASP A 19 -15.26 20.30 -9.57
N PHE A 20 -15.24 19.71 -10.77
CA PHE A 20 -14.77 20.40 -11.96
C PHE A 20 -15.66 21.58 -12.36
N LYS A 21 -16.94 21.59 -11.99
CA LYS A 21 -17.81 22.74 -12.22
C LYS A 21 -17.39 23.91 -11.32
N ALA A 22 -17.19 23.64 -10.03
CA ALA A 22 -16.71 24.66 -9.09
C ALA A 22 -15.32 25.18 -9.49
N LEU A 23 -14.39 24.29 -9.86
CA LEU A 23 -13.05 24.66 -10.33
C LEU A 23 -13.11 25.54 -11.59
N ALA A 24 -13.96 25.18 -12.57
CA ALA A 24 -14.10 25.98 -13.78
C ALA A 24 -14.70 27.36 -13.49
N VAL A 25 -15.57 27.51 -12.49
CA VAL A 25 -16.12 28.82 -12.09
C VAL A 25 -15.03 29.67 -11.44
N GLU A 26 -14.27 29.11 -10.51
CA GLU A 26 -13.29 29.85 -9.69
C GLU A 26 -11.97 30.13 -10.42
N TYR A 27 -11.53 29.24 -11.32
CA TYR A 27 -10.24 29.34 -12.01
C TYR A 27 -10.44 29.43 -13.54
N PRO A 28 -10.40 30.65 -14.13
CA PRO A 28 -10.60 30.86 -15.57
C PRO A 28 -9.60 30.09 -16.46
N GLU A 29 -8.34 29.94 -16.02
CA GLU A 29 -7.34 29.16 -16.76
C GLU A 29 -7.72 27.67 -16.85
N PHE A 30 -8.29 27.10 -15.79
CA PHE A 30 -8.80 25.73 -15.81
C PHE A 30 -10.04 25.59 -16.69
N ARG A 31 -10.91 26.62 -16.71
CA ARG A 31 -12.11 26.65 -17.57
C ARG A 31 -11.78 26.49 -19.05
N LYS A 32 -10.63 27.02 -19.53
CA LYS A 32 -10.18 26.89 -20.93
C LYS A 32 -10.03 25.44 -21.40
N PHE A 33 -9.86 24.50 -20.46
CA PHE A 33 -9.73 23.06 -20.73
C PHE A 33 -11.02 22.27 -20.44
N CYS A 34 -12.08 22.95 -20.03
CA CYS A 34 -13.38 22.38 -19.71
C CYS A 34 -14.36 22.56 -20.87
N GLN A 35 -15.16 21.53 -21.15
CA GLN A 35 -16.28 21.61 -22.09
C GLN A 35 -17.59 21.34 -21.36
N TYR A 36 -18.64 22.07 -21.71
CA TYR A 36 -19.97 21.82 -21.16
C TYR A 36 -20.74 20.91 -22.13
N VAL A 37 -21.23 19.79 -21.63
CA VAL A 37 -22.20 18.96 -22.37
C VAL A 37 -23.62 19.47 -22.12
N SER A 38 -24.56 19.13 -23.02
CA SER A 38 -25.94 19.63 -23.02
C SER A 38 -26.72 19.47 -21.70
N ASN A 39 -26.34 18.52 -20.85
CA ASN A 39 -26.92 18.32 -19.52
C ASN A 39 -26.27 19.15 -18.40
N GLY A 40 -25.42 20.13 -18.74
CA GLY A 40 -24.72 21.00 -17.80
C GLY A 40 -23.54 20.35 -17.07
N LYS A 41 -23.18 19.10 -17.38
CA LYS A 41 -21.95 18.48 -16.85
C LYS A 41 -20.73 19.06 -17.54
N VAL A 42 -19.66 19.20 -16.76
CA VAL A 42 -18.34 19.59 -17.28
C VAL A 42 -17.57 18.33 -17.66
N THR A 43 -17.13 18.25 -18.91
CA THR A 43 -16.17 17.26 -19.39
C THR A 43 -14.78 17.89 -19.44
N PHE A 44 -13.76 17.04 -19.25
CA PHE A 44 -12.38 17.45 -19.15
C PHE A 44 -11.50 16.41 -19.86
N ASP A 45 -10.63 16.87 -20.74
CA ASP A 45 -9.77 15.97 -21.51
C ASP A 45 -8.47 15.63 -20.76
N PHE A 46 -8.48 14.47 -20.11
CA PHE A 46 -7.30 13.92 -19.44
C PHE A 46 -6.17 13.48 -20.38
N LYS A 47 -6.39 13.46 -21.71
CA LYS A 47 -5.34 13.16 -22.69
C LYS A 47 -4.53 14.39 -23.08
N LYS A 48 -5.01 15.61 -22.81
CA LYS A 48 -4.28 16.85 -23.09
C LYS A 48 -3.31 17.18 -21.95
N ASP A 49 -2.03 17.20 -22.26
CA ASP A 49 -0.95 17.48 -21.30
C ASP A 49 -1.15 18.82 -20.57
N ALA A 50 -1.35 19.90 -21.33
CA ALA A 50 -1.64 21.23 -20.79
C ALA A 50 -2.87 21.26 -19.87
N ALA A 51 -3.91 20.47 -20.17
CA ALA A 51 -5.09 20.38 -19.31
C ALA A 51 -4.73 19.72 -17.98
N VAL A 52 -4.07 18.57 -18.02
CA VAL A 52 -3.65 17.80 -16.82
C VAL A 52 -2.70 18.61 -15.94
N ARG A 53 -1.77 19.35 -16.55
CA ARG A 53 -0.90 20.31 -15.87
C ARG A 53 -1.71 21.39 -15.18
N CYS A 54 -2.59 22.07 -15.91
CA CYS A 54 -3.45 23.11 -15.36
C CYS A 54 -4.28 22.60 -14.18
N LEU A 55 -4.90 21.41 -14.29
CA LEU A 55 -5.62 20.77 -13.19
C LEU A 55 -4.73 20.60 -11.95
N THR A 56 -3.51 20.13 -12.13
CA THR A 56 -2.56 19.90 -11.02
C THR A 56 -2.20 21.21 -10.33
N GLN A 57 -1.87 22.25 -11.11
CA GLN A 57 -1.58 23.59 -10.60
C GLN A 57 -2.79 24.19 -9.88
N THR A 58 -3.99 24.05 -10.44
CA THR A 58 -5.24 24.51 -9.82
C THR A 58 -5.50 23.81 -8.49
N LEU A 59 -5.33 22.49 -8.39
CA LEU A 59 -5.52 21.75 -7.13
C LEU A 59 -4.49 22.15 -6.08
N LEU A 60 -3.22 22.33 -6.46
CA LEU A 60 -2.17 22.81 -5.57
C LEU A 60 -2.50 24.22 -5.04
N LYS A 61 -2.96 25.11 -5.92
CA LYS A 61 -3.34 26.48 -5.54
C LYS A 61 -4.56 26.50 -4.63
N LYS A 62 -5.62 25.77 -4.98
CA LYS A 62 -6.87 25.74 -4.22
C LYS A 62 -6.73 25.10 -2.85
N ASP A 63 -6.19 23.88 -2.83
CA ASP A 63 -6.31 23.01 -1.65
C ASP A 63 -5.10 23.15 -0.71
N PHE A 64 -3.98 23.68 -1.20
CA PHE A 64 -2.74 23.85 -0.42
C PHE A 64 -2.21 25.28 -0.44
N ASN A 65 -2.85 26.21 -1.15
CA ASN A 65 -2.32 27.57 -1.38
C ASN A 65 -0.93 27.57 -2.06
N LEU A 66 -0.62 26.56 -2.86
CA LEU A 66 0.67 26.40 -3.52
C LEU A 66 0.61 26.84 -4.98
N ASP A 67 1.46 27.79 -5.34
CA ASP A 67 1.62 28.30 -6.70
C ASP A 67 2.82 27.64 -7.38
N VAL A 68 2.58 26.60 -8.17
CA VAL A 68 3.64 25.73 -8.69
C VAL A 68 3.66 25.78 -10.21
N GLU A 69 4.81 26.11 -10.77
CA GLU A 69 5.09 26.00 -12.19
C GLU A 69 5.56 24.59 -12.53
N ILE A 70 4.96 23.98 -13.54
CA ILE A 70 5.31 22.63 -14.00
C ILE A 70 5.64 22.76 -15.49
N PRO A 71 6.92 22.77 -15.89
CA PRO A 71 7.27 23.00 -17.29
C PRO A 71 6.68 21.94 -18.25
N PRO A 72 6.45 22.28 -19.52
CA PRO A 72 6.04 21.31 -20.54
C PRO A 72 7.09 20.21 -20.71
N GLY A 73 6.67 19.00 -21.08
CA GLY A 73 7.55 17.84 -21.28
C GLY A 73 7.95 17.08 -20.00
N HIS A 74 7.68 17.63 -18.81
CA HIS A 74 7.96 16.98 -17.53
C HIS A 74 6.76 16.24 -16.95
N LEU A 75 7.03 15.30 -16.03
CA LEU A 75 6.01 14.53 -15.35
C LEU A 75 5.06 15.42 -14.55
N VAL A 76 3.76 15.33 -14.86
CA VAL A 76 2.72 16.02 -14.08
C VAL A 76 2.28 15.15 -12.90
N PRO A 77 2.60 15.51 -11.64
CA PRO A 77 2.26 14.71 -10.48
C PRO A 77 0.76 14.73 -10.18
N ARG A 78 0.21 13.59 -9.73
CA ARG A 78 -1.20 13.50 -9.32
C ARG A 78 -1.34 13.85 -7.84
N VAL A 79 -1.76 15.08 -7.56
CA VAL A 79 -1.87 15.64 -6.19
C VAL A 79 -2.47 14.66 -5.17
N PRO A 80 -3.62 14.00 -5.43
CA PRO A 80 -4.20 13.09 -4.44
C PRO A 80 -3.31 11.89 -4.08
N GLN A 81 -2.59 11.33 -5.05
CA GLN A 81 -1.67 10.21 -4.83
C GLN A 81 -0.43 10.66 -4.06
N LYS A 82 0.13 11.82 -4.42
CA LYS A 82 1.30 12.39 -3.75
C LYS A 82 0.98 12.75 -2.29
N LEU A 83 -0.21 13.29 -2.03
CA LEU A 83 -0.70 13.51 -0.67
C LEU A 83 -0.87 12.20 0.11
N ASN A 84 -1.40 11.12 -0.50
CA ASN A 84 -1.50 9.82 0.19
C ASN A 84 -0.14 9.33 0.71
N TYR A 85 0.93 9.56 -0.05
CA TYR A 85 2.27 9.18 0.37
C TYR A 85 2.74 9.99 1.58
N CYS A 86 2.61 11.32 1.53
CA CYS A 86 2.92 12.19 2.67
C CYS A 86 2.09 11.81 3.91
N LEU A 87 0.81 11.49 3.76
CA LEU A 87 -0.06 11.10 4.87
C LEU A 87 0.36 9.78 5.54
N LEU A 88 0.88 8.80 4.78
CA LEU A 88 1.41 7.57 5.36
C LEU A 88 2.70 7.82 6.15
N ILE A 89 3.60 8.65 5.62
CA ILE A 89 4.82 9.05 6.34
C ILE A 89 4.43 9.79 7.63
N ASP A 90 3.48 10.73 7.57
CA ASP A 90 3.00 11.45 8.74
C ASP A 90 2.38 10.52 9.81
N ASP A 91 1.65 9.47 9.41
CA ASP A 91 1.16 8.45 10.34
C ASP A 91 2.32 7.72 11.04
N LEU A 92 3.39 7.37 10.30
CA LEU A 92 4.59 6.75 10.88
C LEU A 92 5.33 7.70 11.84
N LEU A 93 5.49 8.97 11.48
CA LEU A 93 6.13 9.96 12.34
C LEU A 93 5.35 10.15 13.65
N LYS A 94 4.02 10.24 13.57
CA LYS A 94 3.13 10.36 14.75
C LYS A 94 3.20 9.12 15.64
N ALA A 95 3.14 7.92 15.05
CA ALA A 95 3.24 6.66 15.79
C ALA A 95 4.56 6.56 16.58
N ASN A 96 5.63 7.15 16.06
CA ASN A 96 6.97 7.11 16.64
C ASN A 96 7.35 8.37 17.42
N LYS A 97 6.41 9.31 17.64
CA LYS A 97 6.66 10.59 18.32
C LYS A 97 7.78 11.43 17.66
N LEU A 98 8.01 11.23 16.35
CA LEU A 98 8.98 11.95 15.52
C LEU A 98 8.34 13.19 14.88
N THR A 99 7.52 13.93 15.63
CA THR A 99 6.73 15.06 15.11
C THR A 99 7.31 16.43 15.43
N LYS A 100 8.38 16.49 16.24
CA LYS A 100 9.09 17.73 16.56
C LYS A 100 10.24 17.93 15.57
N ASN A 101 10.39 19.15 15.03
CA ASN A 101 11.50 19.55 14.16
C ASN A 101 11.78 18.53 13.04
N VAL A 102 10.74 18.09 12.34
CA VAL A 102 10.84 17.04 11.32
C VAL A 102 11.67 17.54 10.14
N ILE A 103 12.79 16.87 9.87
CA ILE A 103 13.63 17.10 8.69
C ILE A 103 13.58 15.83 7.81
N GLY A 104 13.11 15.99 6.59
CA GLY A 104 13.03 14.93 5.57
C GLY A 104 14.05 15.13 4.44
N ILE A 105 14.34 14.06 3.70
CA ILE A 105 15.05 14.13 2.42
C ILE A 105 14.10 13.67 1.31
N ASP A 106 13.86 14.51 0.29
CA ASP A 106 13.06 14.17 -0.89
C ASP A 106 13.99 13.87 -2.07
N ILE A 107 14.11 12.59 -2.43
CA ILE A 107 15.02 12.08 -3.46
C ILE A 107 14.33 12.07 -4.82
N GLY A 108 14.87 12.83 -5.77
CA GLY A 108 14.26 13.01 -7.09
C GLY A 108 13.00 13.88 -6.99
N THR A 109 13.17 15.08 -6.45
CA THR A 109 12.08 16.02 -6.17
C THR A 109 11.36 16.48 -7.45
N GLY A 110 12.07 16.47 -8.59
CA GLY A 110 11.62 16.92 -9.89
C GLY A 110 11.31 18.42 -9.92
N THR A 111 10.97 18.93 -11.10
CA THR A 111 10.62 20.35 -11.31
C THR A 111 9.55 20.87 -10.35
N SER A 112 8.54 20.05 -10.04
CA SER A 112 7.41 20.45 -9.21
C SER A 112 7.73 20.59 -7.71
N CYS A 113 8.79 19.94 -7.21
CA CYS A 113 9.12 19.87 -5.79
C CYS A 113 7.93 19.44 -4.89
N ILE A 114 7.00 18.65 -5.43
CA ILE A 114 5.63 18.54 -4.88
C ILE A 114 5.59 17.95 -3.48
N HIS A 115 6.40 16.93 -3.16
CA HIS A 115 6.34 16.32 -1.83
C HIS A 115 6.89 17.26 -0.77
N ALA A 116 8.03 17.91 -1.04
CA ALA A 116 8.60 18.89 -0.12
C ALA A 116 7.63 20.07 0.10
N LEU A 117 7.00 20.59 -0.95
CA LEU A 117 6.03 21.68 -0.84
C LEU A 117 4.78 21.30 -0.04
N ILE A 118 4.16 20.16 -0.35
CA ILE A 118 3.00 19.65 0.44
C ILE A 118 3.43 19.37 1.88
N GLY A 119 4.59 18.75 2.05
CA GLY A 119 5.22 18.42 3.32
C GLY A 119 5.37 19.64 4.24
N ALA A 120 6.02 20.69 3.74
CA ALA A 120 6.23 21.93 4.47
C ALA A 120 4.91 22.66 4.75
N ARG A 121 4.03 22.76 3.74
CA ARG A 121 2.79 23.53 3.88
C ARG A 121 1.76 22.89 4.80
N GLN A 122 1.59 21.56 4.73
CA GLN A 122 0.53 20.85 5.43
C GLN A 122 0.99 20.26 6.76
N PHE A 123 2.27 19.91 6.89
CA PHE A 123 2.80 19.19 8.05
C PHE A 123 3.96 19.91 8.74
N ASN A 124 4.34 21.10 8.26
CA ASN A 124 5.44 21.92 8.80
C ASN A 124 6.78 21.17 8.84
N TRP A 125 7.02 20.31 7.85
CA TRP A 125 8.27 19.59 7.69
C TRP A 125 9.32 20.47 7.01
N LYS A 126 10.57 20.29 7.40
CA LYS A 126 11.72 20.81 6.66
C LYS A 126 12.26 19.75 5.72
N PHE A 127 12.87 20.17 4.62
CA PHE A 127 13.39 19.27 3.60
C PHE A 127 14.75 19.67 3.08
N ILE A 128 15.57 18.65 2.81
CA ILE A 128 16.55 18.69 1.73
C ILE A 128 15.92 17.98 0.54
N ALA A 129 15.64 18.72 -0.54
CA ALA A 129 15.04 18.19 -1.76
C ALA A 129 16.13 18.04 -2.82
N THR A 130 16.40 16.82 -3.26
CA THR A 130 17.50 16.54 -4.17
C THR A 130 17.03 16.14 -5.56
N ASP A 131 17.79 16.53 -6.58
CA ASP A 131 17.59 16.07 -7.95
C ASP A 131 18.92 16.00 -8.72
N GLY A 132 18.98 15.07 -9.67
CA GLY A 132 20.17 14.87 -10.52
C GLY A 132 20.15 15.70 -11.81
N ASP A 133 19.02 16.33 -12.15
CA ASP A 133 18.92 17.24 -13.30
C ASP A 133 18.96 18.70 -12.83
N GLU A 134 20.01 19.41 -13.22
CA GLU A 134 20.20 20.83 -12.90
C GLU A 134 19.02 21.72 -13.36
N LYS A 135 18.36 21.39 -14.48
CA LYS A 135 17.16 22.13 -14.92
C LYS A 135 16.00 21.92 -13.96
N SER A 136 15.77 20.67 -13.54
CA SER A 136 14.76 20.33 -12.53
C SER A 136 15.03 21.00 -11.19
N VAL A 137 16.29 21.03 -10.74
CA VAL A 137 16.72 21.74 -9.52
C VAL A 137 16.37 23.23 -9.58
N ARG A 138 16.70 23.91 -10.70
CA ARG A 138 16.43 25.34 -10.86
C ARG A 138 14.93 25.65 -10.75
N VAL A 139 14.09 24.90 -11.47
CA VAL A 139 12.62 25.10 -11.44
C VAL A 139 12.04 24.75 -10.06
N ALA A 140 12.54 23.69 -9.42
CA ALA A 140 12.14 23.32 -8.07
C ALA A 140 12.48 24.43 -7.06
N HIS A 141 13.67 25.02 -7.17
CA HIS A 141 14.10 26.16 -6.35
C HIS A 141 13.19 27.39 -6.57
N GLU A 142 12.88 27.73 -7.82
CA GLU A 142 11.94 28.81 -8.15
C GLU A 142 10.55 28.57 -7.55
N ASN A 143 10.04 27.34 -7.63
CA ASN A 143 8.78 26.93 -7.01
C ASN A 143 8.79 27.08 -5.49
N VAL A 144 9.88 26.70 -4.83
CA VAL A 144 10.04 26.88 -3.37
C VAL A 144 10.04 28.36 -3.00
N ALA A 145 10.81 29.18 -3.71
CA ALA A 145 10.92 30.62 -3.47
C ALA A 145 9.58 31.35 -3.70
N LYS A 146 8.89 31.04 -4.80
CA LYS A 146 7.57 31.60 -5.15
C LYS A 146 6.52 31.36 -4.06
N ASN A 147 6.66 30.28 -3.28
CA ASN A 147 5.74 29.90 -2.22
C ASN A 147 6.18 30.36 -0.82
N GLY A 148 7.28 31.11 -0.70
CA GLY A 148 7.81 31.58 0.58
C GLY A 148 8.31 30.46 1.50
N LEU A 149 8.74 29.32 0.92
CA LEU A 149 9.11 28.12 1.67
C LEU A 149 10.64 27.86 1.72
N SER A 150 11.46 28.80 1.26
CA SER A 150 12.93 28.66 1.23
C SER A 150 13.58 28.47 2.60
N SER A 151 12.93 28.89 3.68
CA SER A 151 13.39 28.64 5.06
C SER A 151 13.15 27.21 5.53
N SER A 152 12.27 26.48 4.84
CA SER A 152 11.87 25.11 5.18
C SER A 152 12.39 24.09 4.18
N ILE A 153 12.64 24.48 2.92
CA ILE A 153 13.05 23.57 1.86
C ILE A 153 14.34 24.08 1.23
N CYS A 154 15.40 23.28 1.32
CA CYS A 154 16.65 23.50 0.60
C CYS A 154 16.68 22.56 -0.61
N VAL A 155 16.77 23.10 -1.82
CA VAL A 155 16.88 22.30 -3.06
C VAL A 155 18.35 22.15 -3.42
N VAL A 156 18.80 20.91 -3.63
CA VAL A 156 20.21 20.57 -3.83
C VAL A 156 20.39 19.74 -5.10
N HIS A 157 21.30 20.15 -5.97
CA HIS A 157 21.73 19.33 -7.10
C HIS A 157 22.68 18.23 -6.63
N VAL A 158 22.44 16.99 -7.06
CA VAL A 158 23.31 15.84 -6.80
C VAL A 158 23.87 15.31 -8.10
N ASN A 159 25.10 14.80 -8.09
CA ASN A 159 25.69 14.24 -9.30
C ASN A 159 25.03 12.89 -9.65
N PRO A 160 24.36 12.75 -10.82
CA PRO A 160 23.68 11.50 -11.19
C PRO A 160 24.65 10.33 -11.47
N ASP A 161 25.93 10.60 -11.76
CA ASP A 161 26.96 9.58 -12.02
C ASP A 161 27.47 8.91 -10.75
N VAL A 162 27.18 9.49 -9.59
CA VAL A 162 27.56 8.94 -8.29
C VAL A 162 26.57 7.85 -7.88
N LYS A 163 27.08 6.75 -7.31
CA LYS A 163 26.26 5.61 -6.89
C LYS A 163 25.50 5.85 -5.59
N THR A 164 26.06 6.64 -4.68
CA THR A 164 25.40 7.06 -3.44
C THR A 164 24.25 8.02 -3.76
N VAL A 165 23.17 7.91 -2.99
CA VAL A 165 21.93 8.69 -3.18
C VAL A 165 21.69 9.62 -1.99
N LEU A 166 22.04 9.17 -0.79
CA LEU A 166 21.82 9.81 0.50
C LEU A 166 23.12 10.14 1.21
N MET A 167 24.18 9.36 1.00
CA MET A 167 25.43 9.47 1.78
C MET A 167 26.01 10.89 1.76
N ASP A 168 26.15 11.47 0.57
CA ASP A 168 26.73 12.82 0.41
C ASP A 168 25.81 13.90 0.99
N VAL A 169 24.51 13.75 0.79
CA VAL A 169 23.48 14.69 1.30
C VAL A 169 23.52 14.74 2.82
N VAL A 170 23.53 13.57 3.45
CA VAL A 170 23.55 13.43 4.92
C VAL A 170 24.89 13.86 5.51
N ASN A 171 25.98 13.77 4.77
CA ASN A 171 27.30 14.26 5.20
C ASN A 171 27.50 15.77 4.99
N THR A 172 26.67 16.41 4.18
CA THR A 172 26.76 17.86 3.92
C THR A 172 26.36 18.69 5.13
N ILE A 173 25.46 18.19 5.99
CA ILE A 173 25.02 18.89 7.20
C ILE A 173 25.29 17.99 8.42
N PRO A 174 26.43 18.16 9.10
CA PRO A 174 26.75 17.43 10.32
C PRO A 174 25.64 17.56 11.38
N ASP A 175 25.52 16.55 12.24
CA ASP A 175 24.64 16.54 13.41
C ASP A 175 23.14 16.79 13.14
N THR A 176 22.70 16.61 11.90
CA THR A 176 21.28 16.68 11.53
C THR A 176 20.59 15.34 11.79
N ASP A 177 19.54 15.36 12.63
CA ASP A 177 18.69 14.18 12.86
C ASP A 177 17.56 14.13 11.82
N TYR A 178 17.75 13.34 10.76
CA TYR A 178 16.74 13.18 9.72
C TYR A 178 15.65 12.22 10.17
N ALA A 179 14.41 12.70 10.21
CA ALA A 179 13.26 11.90 10.61
C ALA A 179 12.90 10.86 9.55
N PHE A 180 13.04 11.20 8.27
CA PHE A 180 12.77 10.27 7.17
C PHE A 180 13.48 10.65 5.87
N CYS A 181 13.53 9.71 4.93
CA CYS A 181 13.70 10.03 3.51
C CYS A 181 12.50 9.52 2.73
N MET A 182 12.22 10.15 1.60
CA MET A 182 11.18 9.74 0.66
C MET A 182 11.72 9.79 -0.76
N CYS A 183 11.22 8.87 -1.58
CA CYS A 183 11.52 8.83 -3.00
C CYS A 183 10.30 8.42 -3.81
N ASN A 184 10.19 8.94 -5.03
CA ASN A 184 9.33 8.40 -6.09
C ASN A 184 10.21 8.07 -7.31
N PRO A 185 10.81 6.88 -7.34
CA PRO A 185 11.89 6.51 -8.27
C PRO A 185 11.40 6.45 -9.73
N PRO A 186 12.33 6.54 -10.70
CA PRO A 186 12.05 6.18 -12.08
C PRO A 186 11.64 4.70 -12.16
N PHE A 187 10.56 4.41 -12.89
CA PHE A 187 9.90 3.10 -12.86
C PHE A 187 10.30 2.15 -14.00
N PHE A 188 11.00 2.64 -15.01
CA PHE A 188 11.26 1.94 -16.25
C PHE A 188 12.75 1.72 -16.48
N GLU A 189 13.07 0.70 -17.28
CA GLU A 189 14.41 0.38 -17.72
C GLU A 189 14.43 0.51 -19.26
N LYS A 190 15.41 1.22 -19.81
CA LYS A 190 15.53 1.37 -21.27
C LYS A 190 15.79 0.00 -21.90
N GLY A 191 15.15 -0.28 -23.03
CA GLY A 191 15.41 -1.49 -23.83
C GLY A 191 14.66 -2.77 -23.45
N ASN A 192 13.98 -2.83 -22.29
CA ASN A 192 13.28 -4.06 -21.85
C ASN A 192 11.88 -4.29 -22.46
N GLY A 193 11.58 -3.69 -23.61
CA GLY A 193 10.30 -3.93 -24.34
C GLY A 193 9.04 -3.47 -23.60
N ASP A 194 9.16 -2.64 -22.55
CA ASP A 194 8.01 -1.98 -21.95
C ASP A 194 7.49 -0.88 -22.91
N ASP A 195 6.68 -1.27 -23.89
CA ASP A 195 6.04 -0.42 -24.93
C ASP A 195 5.06 0.65 -24.38
N LYS A 196 5.14 0.96 -23.09
CA LYS A 196 4.22 1.93 -22.46
C LYS A 196 4.56 3.37 -22.78
N PHE A 197 5.80 3.67 -23.16
CA PHE A 197 6.27 5.01 -23.44
C PHE A 197 7.04 5.00 -24.76
N CYS A 198 6.61 5.83 -25.70
CA CYS A 198 7.29 6.06 -26.97
C CYS A 198 7.89 7.46 -26.96
N GLU A 199 9.03 7.63 -27.61
CA GLU A 199 9.66 8.94 -27.79
C GLU A 199 8.76 9.84 -28.65
N ASP A 200 8.60 11.10 -28.21
CA ASP A 200 7.85 12.10 -28.95
C ASP A 200 8.77 12.82 -29.95
N ILE A 201 8.77 12.32 -31.19
CA ILE A 201 9.57 12.83 -32.31
C ILE A 201 9.30 14.33 -32.57
N SER A 202 8.14 14.85 -32.15
CA SER A 202 7.80 16.27 -32.35
C SER A 202 8.48 17.23 -31.37
N SER A 203 9.14 16.72 -30.33
CA SER A 203 9.84 17.53 -29.33
C SER A 203 11.36 17.53 -29.57
N SER A 204 12.01 18.68 -29.44
CA SER A 204 13.48 18.81 -29.54
C SER A 204 14.23 18.29 -28.31
N THR A 205 13.49 17.87 -27.27
CA THR A 205 13.98 17.29 -26.02
C THR A 205 13.64 15.81 -25.98
N GLU A 206 14.45 14.96 -25.32
CA GLU A 206 14.15 13.53 -25.09
C GLU A 206 12.90 13.35 -24.19
N THR A 207 11.73 13.58 -24.78
CA THR A 207 10.42 13.55 -24.13
C THR A 207 9.70 12.29 -24.58
N TYR A 208 9.07 11.60 -23.64
CA TYR A 208 8.34 10.37 -23.93
C TYR A 208 6.87 10.52 -23.56
N SER A 209 6.00 9.82 -24.29
CA SER A 209 4.56 9.80 -24.01
C SER A 209 3.98 8.38 -24.03
N ASN A 210 2.96 8.16 -23.21
CA ASN A 210 2.21 6.89 -23.17
C ASN A 210 0.97 6.86 -24.07
N ARG A 211 0.90 7.74 -25.07
CA ARG A 211 -0.31 7.91 -25.91
C ARG A 211 -0.50 6.82 -26.95
N VAL A 212 0.56 6.10 -27.32
CA VAL A 212 0.51 5.11 -28.39
C VAL A 212 -0.22 3.87 -27.86
N ALA A 213 -1.28 3.46 -28.57
CA ALA A 213 -1.87 2.15 -28.37
C ALA A 213 -0.92 1.14 -29.01
N SER A 214 -0.48 0.14 -28.25
CA SER A 214 0.22 -1.01 -28.84
C SER A 214 -0.81 -2.06 -29.27
N GLU A 215 -0.41 -3.01 -30.11
CA GLU A 215 -1.26 -4.14 -30.53
C GLU A 215 -1.88 -4.89 -29.34
N PHE A 216 -1.20 -4.87 -28.19
CA PHE A 216 -1.61 -5.57 -26.97
C PHE A 216 -2.32 -4.68 -25.94
N ARG A 217 -2.33 -3.35 -26.12
CA ARG A 217 -2.82 -2.44 -25.07
C ARG A 217 -3.42 -1.16 -25.61
N THR A 218 -4.66 -0.89 -25.21
CA THR A 218 -5.31 0.41 -25.43
C THR A 218 -4.57 1.51 -24.67
N ALA A 219 -4.43 2.68 -25.31
CA ALA A 219 -3.87 3.87 -24.68
C ALA A 219 -4.59 4.21 -23.36
N PRO A 220 -3.85 4.66 -22.33
CA PRO A 220 -4.43 5.00 -21.04
C PRO A 220 -5.41 6.18 -21.16
N HIS A 221 -6.35 6.26 -20.21
CA HIS A 221 -7.37 7.32 -20.19
C HIS A 221 -6.78 8.72 -19.93
N SER A 222 -5.58 8.80 -19.37
CA SER A 222 -4.84 10.05 -19.22
C SER A 222 -3.45 9.91 -19.82
N ALA A 223 -3.04 10.93 -20.58
CA ALA A 223 -1.69 11.00 -21.10
C ALA A 223 -0.70 11.31 -19.98
N THR A 224 0.51 10.82 -20.13
CA THR A 224 1.65 11.10 -19.26
C THR A 224 2.83 11.42 -20.16
N PHE A 225 3.40 12.58 -19.93
CA PHE A 225 4.64 13.06 -20.53
C PHE A 225 5.68 13.08 -19.43
N ALA A 226 6.92 12.75 -19.77
CA ALA A 226 8.05 12.81 -18.85
C ALA A 226 9.35 12.80 -19.64
N SER A 227 10.40 13.33 -19.03
CA SER A 227 11.73 13.23 -19.60
C SER A 227 12.30 11.81 -19.51
N SER A 228 13.31 11.55 -20.33
CA SER A 228 14.18 10.37 -20.26
C SER A 228 14.61 10.03 -18.82
N ALA A 229 15.13 11.01 -18.08
CA ALA A 229 15.64 10.84 -16.72
C ALA A 229 14.54 10.59 -15.66
N GLU A 230 13.33 11.14 -15.87
CA GLU A 230 12.19 10.90 -14.97
C GLU A 230 11.59 9.50 -15.13
N LEU A 231 11.74 8.89 -16.31
CA LEU A 231 11.17 7.59 -16.62
C LEU A 231 12.14 6.45 -16.37
N PHE A 232 13.40 6.63 -16.77
CA PHE A 232 14.35 5.54 -16.93
C PHE A 232 15.56 5.65 -16.01
N VAL A 233 16.03 4.49 -15.55
CA VAL A 233 17.32 4.32 -14.89
C VAL A 233 17.89 2.95 -15.26
N ASP A 234 19.22 2.85 -15.31
CA ASP A 234 19.92 1.59 -15.52
C ASP A 234 19.58 0.57 -14.41
N GLY A 235 19.17 -0.63 -14.81
CA GLY A 235 18.68 -1.67 -13.90
C GLY A 235 17.28 -1.41 -13.31
N GLY A 236 16.61 -0.35 -13.77
CA GLY A 236 15.23 0.00 -13.41
C GLY A 236 15.01 0.31 -11.93
N GLU A 237 13.72 0.31 -11.55
CA GLU A 237 13.26 0.65 -10.19
C GLU A 237 13.97 -0.14 -9.08
N VAL A 238 14.20 -1.44 -9.31
CA VAL A 238 14.82 -2.31 -8.30
C VAL A 238 16.29 -1.92 -8.08
N ALA A 239 17.06 -1.66 -9.13
CA ALA A 239 18.45 -1.22 -8.98
C ALA A 239 18.54 0.14 -8.30
N PHE A 240 17.67 1.09 -8.67
CA PHE A 240 17.64 2.41 -8.04
C PHE A 240 17.37 2.33 -6.54
N VAL A 241 16.32 1.59 -6.13
CA VAL A 241 15.98 1.43 -4.71
C VAL A 241 17.07 0.66 -3.96
N ASN A 242 17.74 -0.31 -4.60
CA ASN A 242 18.86 -1.00 -4.00
C ASN A 242 20.01 -0.06 -3.61
N ARG A 243 20.26 1.03 -4.36
CA ARG A 243 21.25 2.05 -3.97
C ARG A 243 20.85 2.77 -2.68
N ILE A 244 19.56 3.09 -2.53
CA ILE A 244 19.04 3.66 -1.27
C ILE A 244 19.21 2.66 -0.11
N ILE A 245 18.95 1.36 -0.38
CA ILE A 245 19.17 0.31 0.62
C ILE A 245 20.64 0.25 1.02
N ASP A 246 21.57 0.31 0.07
CA ASP A 246 23.01 0.29 0.34
C ASP A 246 23.46 1.46 1.21
N ASP A 247 23.01 2.67 0.89
CA ASP A 247 23.27 3.84 1.72
C ASP A 247 22.64 3.69 3.11
N SER A 248 21.43 3.14 3.20
CA SER A 248 20.73 2.97 4.48
C SER A 248 21.42 1.99 5.43
N VAL A 249 22.14 0.98 4.90
CA VAL A 249 22.92 0.04 5.72
C VAL A 249 24.11 0.74 6.38
N LEU A 250 24.71 1.72 5.69
CA LEU A 250 25.82 2.52 6.21
C LEU A 250 25.33 3.62 7.15
N LEU A 251 24.25 4.31 6.77
CA LEU A 251 23.69 5.45 7.50
C LEU A 251 22.87 5.05 8.74
N ARG A 252 22.28 3.84 8.72
CA ARG A 252 21.45 3.25 9.78
C ARG A 252 20.39 4.17 10.37
N ASP A 253 20.65 4.77 11.53
CA ASP A 253 19.70 5.59 12.30
C ASP A 253 19.98 7.10 12.17
N ARG A 254 20.95 7.50 11.34
CA ARG A 254 21.10 8.91 10.89
C ARG A 254 19.87 9.39 10.12
N ILE A 255 19.13 8.45 9.50
CA ILE A 255 17.76 8.68 9.04
C ILE A 255 16.87 7.69 9.78
N LYS A 256 15.88 8.16 10.54
CA LYS A 256 15.04 7.27 11.36
C LYS A 256 14.16 6.34 10.55
N ILE A 257 13.62 6.80 9.42
CA ILE A 257 12.70 6.03 8.57
C ILE A 257 13.05 6.21 7.08
N TYR A 258 13.45 5.13 6.42
CA TYR A 258 13.64 5.15 4.97
C TYR A 258 12.34 4.78 4.28
N THR A 259 11.94 5.54 3.26
CA THR A 259 10.75 5.24 2.47
C THR A 259 10.97 5.44 0.98
N THR A 260 10.30 4.63 0.18
CA THR A 260 10.24 4.79 -1.28
C THR A 260 8.88 4.35 -1.82
N MET A 261 8.36 5.08 -2.80
CA MET A 261 7.17 4.70 -3.54
C MET A 261 7.55 3.65 -4.60
N ILE A 262 6.88 2.51 -4.57
CA ILE A 262 7.07 1.44 -5.54
C ILE A 262 5.95 1.48 -6.58
N GLY A 263 6.36 1.60 -7.84
CA GLY A 263 5.60 1.60 -9.08
C GLY A 263 5.00 0.25 -9.43
N ARG A 264 5.81 -0.81 -9.32
CA ARG A 264 5.44 -2.17 -9.75
C ARG A 264 5.38 -3.13 -8.58
N LYS A 265 4.31 -3.93 -8.51
CA LYS A 265 4.17 -4.97 -7.48
C LYS A 265 5.32 -5.98 -7.53
N SER A 266 5.82 -6.30 -8.74
CA SER A 266 6.92 -7.24 -8.95
C SER A 266 8.24 -6.76 -8.33
N SER A 267 8.45 -5.46 -8.20
CA SER A 267 9.65 -4.89 -7.56
C SER A 267 9.69 -5.13 -6.05
N LEU A 268 8.54 -5.34 -5.40
CA LEU A 268 8.48 -5.49 -3.94
C LEU A 268 9.21 -6.73 -3.44
N LYS A 269 9.00 -7.89 -4.07
CA LYS A 269 9.57 -9.17 -3.60
C LYS A 269 11.11 -9.18 -3.58
N PRO A 270 11.83 -8.78 -4.65
CA PRO A 270 13.29 -8.72 -4.60
C PRO A 270 13.82 -7.69 -3.59
N LEU A 271 13.18 -6.52 -3.45
CA LEU A 271 13.57 -5.50 -2.48
C LEU A 271 13.34 -5.96 -1.03
N GLN A 272 12.20 -6.58 -0.77
CA GLN A 272 11.90 -7.19 0.53
C GLN A 272 12.90 -8.30 0.86
N ASN A 273 13.19 -9.20 -0.09
CA ASN A 273 14.17 -10.26 0.12
C ASN A 273 15.56 -9.68 0.43
N ARG A 274 15.97 -8.59 -0.25
CA ARG A 274 17.26 -7.91 0.04
C ARG A 274 17.30 -7.38 1.47
N LEU A 275 16.26 -6.65 1.90
CA LEU A 275 16.18 -6.10 3.25
C LEU A 275 16.16 -7.23 4.30
N GLN A 276 15.43 -8.31 4.07
CA GLN A 276 15.34 -9.44 5.00
C GLN A 276 16.68 -10.13 5.29
N ARG A 277 17.70 -9.97 4.42
CA ARG A 277 19.05 -10.50 4.69
C ARG A 277 19.76 -9.82 5.87
N PHE A 278 19.30 -8.64 6.29
CA PHE A 278 19.82 -7.96 7.48
C PHE A 278 19.17 -8.45 8.78
N GLY A 279 18.26 -9.43 8.73
CA GLY A 279 17.69 -10.06 9.92
C GLY A 279 16.96 -9.08 10.84
N ASP A 280 17.13 -9.26 12.15
CA ASP A 280 16.45 -8.47 13.19
C ASP A 280 16.94 -7.02 13.30
N ASP A 281 18.04 -6.66 12.62
CA ASP A 281 18.55 -5.29 12.59
C ASP A 281 17.67 -4.37 11.74
N VAL A 282 16.79 -4.91 10.88
CA VAL A 282 15.91 -4.12 10.04
C VAL A 282 14.44 -4.48 10.23
N LYS A 283 13.62 -3.46 10.45
CA LYS A 283 12.16 -3.59 10.40
C LYS A 283 11.69 -3.16 9.02
N ILE A 284 10.73 -3.88 8.45
CA ILE A 284 10.23 -3.65 7.09
C ILE A 284 8.71 -3.53 7.11
N MET A 285 8.20 -2.59 6.33
CA MET A 285 6.78 -2.38 6.12
C MET A 285 6.49 -2.18 4.64
N ILE A 286 5.41 -2.80 4.16
CA ILE A 286 4.83 -2.51 2.84
C ILE A 286 3.40 -2.02 3.05
N SER A 287 3.13 -0.79 2.61
CA SER A 287 1.79 -0.20 2.62
C SER A 287 1.29 0.02 1.19
N VAL A 288 -0.02 -0.08 0.97
CA VAL A 288 -0.61 0.13 -0.36
C VAL A 288 -1.04 1.60 -0.52
N LEU A 289 -0.70 2.20 -1.64
CA LEU A 289 -1.10 3.53 -2.08
C LEU A 289 -2.10 3.39 -3.23
N ASN A 290 -3.39 3.42 -2.93
CA ASN A 290 -4.44 3.28 -3.94
C ASN A 290 -5.03 4.64 -4.32
N GLN A 291 -5.03 4.96 -5.62
CA GLN A 291 -5.65 6.15 -6.18
C GLN A 291 -6.42 5.79 -7.45
N GLY A 292 -7.73 5.62 -7.31
CA GLY A 292 -8.55 5.24 -8.45
C GLY A 292 -8.16 3.87 -9.01
N LYS A 293 -7.82 3.82 -10.31
CA LYS A 293 -7.33 2.59 -10.99
C LYS A 293 -5.83 2.36 -10.80
N THR A 294 -5.09 3.33 -10.26
CA THR A 294 -3.64 3.24 -10.10
C THR A 294 -3.30 2.76 -8.70
N LYS A 295 -2.63 1.60 -8.63
CA LYS A 295 -2.05 1.07 -7.39
C LYS A 295 -0.54 1.32 -7.38
N ARG A 296 -0.06 1.77 -6.23
CA ARG A 296 1.35 1.92 -5.87
C ARG A 296 1.54 1.31 -4.49
N TRP A 297 2.78 1.18 -4.07
CA TRP A 297 3.12 0.74 -2.72
C TRP A 297 4.11 1.71 -2.11
N MET A 298 4.16 1.77 -0.80
CA MET A 298 5.25 2.38 -0.06
C MET A 298 6.03 1.24 0.59
N LEU A 299 7.29 1.11 0.23
CA LEU A 299 8.24 0.29 0.99
C LEU A 299 8.90 1.20 2.01
N ALA A 300 8.77 0.85 3.28
CA ALA A 300 9.42 1.54 4.38
C ALA A 300 10.30 0.57 5.17
N TRP A 301 11.46 1.03 5.61
CA TRP A 301 12.35 0.27 6.48
C TRP A 301 13.09 1.17 7.46
N THR A 302 13.60 0.59 8.53
CA THR A 302 14.39 1.29 9.54
C THR A 302 15.37 0.35 10.21
N PHE A 303 16.55 0.87 10.51
CA PHE A 303 17.56 0.23 11.37
C PHE A 303 17.46 0.70 12.83
N SER A 304 16.54 1.63 13.12
CA SER A 304 16.34 2.15 14.46
C SER A 304 15.50 1.18 15.30
N LYS A 305 16.08 0.71 16.42
CA LYS A 305 15.38 -0.19 17.36
C LYS A 305 14.17 0.47 18.01
N SER A 306 14.21 1.78 18.23
CA SER A 306 13.12 2.54 18.87
C SER A 306 11.94 2.82 17.93
N VAL A 307 12.14 2.77 16.62
CA VAL A 307 11.07 3.02 15.63
C VAL A 307 10.25 1.75 15.42
N SER A 308 8.93 1.86 15.49
CA SER A 308 7.98 0.87 14.99
C SER A 308 7.47 1.24 13.61
N LEU A 309 7.49 0.30 12.67
CA LEU A 309 6.88 0.45 11.36
C LEU A 309 5.50 -0.19 11.27
N THR A 310 4.84 -0.46 12.40
CA THR A 310 3.40 -0.73 12.37
C THR A 310 2.71 0.57 11.99
N THR A 311 1.88 0.56 10.93
CA THR A 311 0.92 1.66 10.74
C THR A 311 0.16 1.74 12.04
N ILE A 312 -0.15 2.95 12.53
CA ILE A 312 -1.13 3.15 13.62
C ILE A 312 -2.25 2.16 13.30
N ASP A 313 -2.41 1.12 14.12
CA ASP A 313 -3.40 0.08 13.85
C ASP A 313 -4.74 0.77 13.98
N ARG A 314 -5.21 1.33 12.86
CA ARG A 314 -6.53 1.93 12.79
C ARG A 314 -7.46 0.76 13.05
N PRO A 315 -8.26 0.82 14.12
CA PRO A 315 -9.17 -0.25 14.42
C PRO A 315 -9.98 -0.53 13.16
N ILE A 316 -10.08 -1.80 12.76
CA ILE A 316 -10.98 -2.13 11.66
C ILE A 316 -12.36 -1.81 12.19
N SER A 317 -13.16 -1.02 11.49
CA SER A 317 -14.50 -0.66 11.96
C SER A 317 -15.56 -0.82 10.89
N PHE A 318 -16.79 -1.05 11.32
CA PHE A 318 -17.97 -1.01 10.48
C PHE A 318 -19.20 -0.55 11.28
N GLN A 319 -20.17 0.01 10.59
CA GLN A 319 -21.48 0.38 11.16
C GLN A 319 -22.47 -0.76 10.97
N CYS A 320 -23.36 -0.96 11.93
CA CYS A 320 -24.41 -1.96 11.87
C CYS A 320 -25.71 -1.50 12.56
N PRO A 321 -26.86 -2.12 12.21
CA PRO A 321 -28.12 -1.86 12.91
C PRO A 321 -28.04 -2.25 14.38
N LYS A 322 -28.69 -1.48 15.25
CA LYS A 322 -28.80 -1.78 16.68
C LYS A 322 -29.63 -3.06 16.94
N PRO A 323 -29.36 -3.82 18.01
CA PRO A 323 -28.23 -3.69 18.93
C PRO A 323 -27.00 -4.45 18.41
N GLY A 324 -25.95 -3.72 18.06
CA GLY A 324 -24.72 -4.25 17.46
C GLY A 324 -23.94 -5.15 18.41
N LEU A 325 -23.76 -4.74 19.68
CA LEU A 325 -23.00 -5.50 20.67
C LEU A 325 -23.60 -6.88 20.94
N THR A 326 -24.92 -6.95 21.17
CA THR A 326 -25.63 -8.22 21.45
C THR A 326 -25.51 -9.19 20.29
N ARG A 327 -25.73 -8.73 19.04
CA ARG A 327 -25.57 -9.56 17.84
C ARG A 327 -24.14 -10.05 17.70
N LEU A 328 -23.18 -9.17 17.94
CA LEU A 328 -21.75 -9.50 17.87
C LEU A 328 -21.36 -10.58 18.91
N MET A 329 -21.81 -10.46 20.15
CA MET A 329 -21.57 -11.47 21.19
C MET A 329 -22.16 -12.84 20.83
N GLN A 330 -23.36 -12.86 20.24
CA GLN A 330 -23.99 -14.09 19.75
C GLN A 330 -23.16 -14.74 18.63
N GLU A 331 -22.76 -13.97 17.63
CA GLU A 331 -21.95 -14.48 16.50
C GLU A 331 -20.56 -14.96 16.95
N ILE A 332 -19.91 -14.24 17.87
CA ILE A 332 -18.61 -14.66 18.42
C ILE A 332 -18.76 -15.98 19.19
N SER A 333 -19.84 -16.15 19.94
CA SER A 333 -20.12 -17.40 20.66
C SER A 333 -20.36 -18.56 19.69
N ILE A 334 -21.10 -18.35 18.59
CA ILE A 334 -21.31 -19.34 17.51
C ILE A 334 -19.99 -19.75 16.85
N LEU A 335 -19.06 -18.81 16.75
CA LEU A 335 -17.71 -19.03 16.23
C LEU A 335 -16.75 -19.67 17.25
N ASN A 336 -17.24 -20.17 18.39
CA ASN A 336 -16.44 -20.71 19.50
C ASN A 336 -15.41 -19.71 20.07
N GLY A 337 -15.69 -18.41 19.95
CA GLY A 337 -14.89 -17.37 20.58
C GLY A 337 -15.19 -17.29 22.07
N ARG A 338 -14.15 -17.20 22.90
CA ARG A 338 -14.29 -16.90 24.33
C ARG A 338 -14.42 -15.41 24.52
N LEU A 339 -15.48 -14.99 25.21
CA LEU A 339 -15.78 -13.59 25.49
C LEU A 339 -15.40 -13.23 26.93
N ARG A 340 -14.86 -12.02 27.10
CA ARG A 340 -14.70 -11.36 28.39
C ARG A 340 -15.20 -9.93 28.24
N GLN A 341 -16.09 -9.49 29.12
CA GLN A 341 -16.56 -8.11 29.11
C GLN A 341 -15.56 -7.24 29.88
N GLU A 342 -15.06 -6.18 29.24
CA GLU A 342 -14.20 -5.17 29.89
C GLU A 342 -15.04 -3.98 30.37
N ASP A 343 -16.08 -3.59 29.62
CA ASP A 343 -16.99 -2.48 29.92
C ASP A 343 -18.38 -2.72 29.31
N THR A 344 -19.34 -1.85 29.60
CA THR A 344 -20.72 -1.84 29.05
C THR A 344 -20.73 -1.88 27.53
N LEU A 345 -19.75 -1.24 26.88
CA LEU A 345 -19.62 -1.15 25.42
C LEU A 345 -18.30 -1.73 24.89
N ALA A 346 -17.57 -2.51 25.70
CA ALA A 346 -16.30 -3.10 25.30
C ALA A 346 -16.18 -4.58 25.73
N ILE A 347 -15.81 -5.43 24.77
CA ILE A 347 -15.59 -6.86 24.98
C ILE A 347 -14.24 -7.29 24.40
N VAL A 348 -13.63 -8.32 24.99
CA VAL A 348 -12.46 -9.02 24.46
C VAL A 348 -12.91 -10.39 23.98
N ALA A 349 -12.54 -10.73 22.75
CA ALA A 349 -12.81 -12.03 22.15
C ALA A 349 -11.51 -12.78 21.84
N GLU A 350 -11.46 -14.05 22.21
CA GLU A 350 -10.32 -14.95 21.97
C GLU A 350 -10.76 -16.15 21.14
N PHE A 351 -10.02 -16.44 20.08
CA PHE A 351 -10.27 -17.61 19.24
C PHE A 351 -9.04 -18.50 19.23
N LYS A 352 -9.22 -19.80 19.48
CA LYS A 352 -8.14 -20.81 19.42
C LYS A 352 -8.00 -21.47 18.05
N CYS A 353 -9.02 -21.38 17.21
CA CYS A 353 -9.01 -21.94 15.87
C CYS A 353 -9.84 -21.06 14.92
N VAL A 354 -9.58 -21.19 13.61
CA VAL A 354 -10.28 -20.41 12.58
C VAL A 354 -11.62 -21.07 12.29
N THR A 355 -12.72 -20.50 12.79
CA THR A 355 -14.09 -21.01 12.60
C THR A 355 -14.87 -20.25 11.51
N TRP A 356 -14.44 -19.04 11.17
CA TRP A 356 -15.11 -18.12 10.23
C TRP A 356 -14.74 -18.33 8.75
N THR A 357 -13.68 -19.07 8.42
CA THR A 357 -13.26 -19.30 7.01
C THR A 357 -14.16 -20.29 6.26
N ASN A 358 -15.17 -20.85 6.93
CA ASN A 358 -15.97 -21.92 6.37
C ASN A 358 -17.05 -21.51 5.37
N GLN A 359 -17.38 -20.22 5.14
CA GLN A 359 -18.41 -19.93 4.14
C GLN A 359 -17.98 -20.25 2.70
N ARG A 360 -16.74 -19.95 2.32
CA ARG A 360 -16.24 -20.22 0.96
C ARG A 360 -15.87 -21.69 0.79
N ALA A 361 -15.27 -22.31 1.81
CA ALA A 361 -14.99 -23.74 1.84
C ALA A 361 -16.29 -24.55 1.86
N ARG A 362 -17.27 -24.22 2.71
CA ARG A 362 -18.61 -24.84 2.69
C ARG A 362 -19.37 -24.54 1.42
N LYS A 363 -19.27 -23.33 0.81
CA LYS A 363 -19.88 -23.08 -0.50
C LYS A 363 -19.21 -23.91 -1.59
N ARG A 364 -17.88 -24.06 -1.58
CA ARG A 364 -17.17 -24.95 -2.51
C ARG A 364 -17.56 -26.40 -2.28
N ALA A 365 -17.57 -26.88 -1.04
CA ALA A 365 -17.99 -28.23 -0.68
C ALA A 365 -19.47 -28.48 -1.04
N LYS A 366 -20.38 -27.55 -0.71
CA LYS A 366 -21.79 -27.62 -1.13
C LYS A 366 -21.94 -27.53 -2.64
N ALA A 367 -21.18 -26.68 -3.33
CA ALA A 367 -21.21 -26.59 -4.79
C ALA A 367 -20.72 -27.89 -5.43
N ILE A 368 -19.66 -28.50 -4.89
CA ILE A 368 -19.17 -29.83 -5.29
C ILE A 368 -20.23 -30.90 -5.03
N LEU A 369 -20.97 -30.82 -3.91
CA LEU A 369 -22.05 -31.74 -3.58
C LEU A 369 -23.37 -31.49 -4.36
N SER A 370 -23.61 -30.26 -4.81
CA SER A 370 -24.83 -29.85 -5.53
C SER A 370 -24.68 -29.84 -7.04
N GLU A 371 -23.45 -29.75 -7.57
CA GLU A 371 -23.19 -29.92 -8.99
C GLU A 371 -23.43 -31.39 -9.34
N SER A 372 -24.53 -31.62 -10.05
CA SER A 372 -24.80 -32.87 -10.74
C SER A 372 -23.57 -33.25 -11.57
N SER A 373 -23.11 -34.47 -11.33
CA SER A 373 -21.91 -35.08 -11.85
C SER A 373 -21.87 -35.14 -13.38
N ILE A 374 -21.46 -34.07 -14.08
CA ILE A 374 -20.97 -34.15 -15.47
C ILE A 374 -19.81 -33.16 -15.69
N LYS A 375 -18.71 -33.36 -14.98
CA LYS A 375 -17.41 -33.26 -15.64
C LYS A 375 -16.79 -34.64 -15.61
N LYS A 376 -16.95 -35.36 -16.73
CA LYS A 376 -16.26 -36.62 -16.99
C LYS A 376 -14.77 -36.37 -16.74
N ALA A 377 -14.25 -36.85 -15.62
CA ALA A 377 -12.82 -37.02 -15.45
C ALA A 377 -12.36 -37.94 -16.58
N LYS A 378 -11.45 -37.44 -17.43
CA LYS A 378 -10.80 -38.26 -18.45
C LYS A 378 -9.94 -39.26 -17.69
N TRP A 379 -10.36 -40.52 -17.66
CA TRP A 379 -9.58 -41.61 -17.09
C TRP A 379 -8.27 -41.73 -17.87
N ASN A 380 -7.16 -41.42 -17.22
CA ASN A 380 -5.86 -41.88 -17.67
C ASN A 380 -5.69 -43.29 -17.11
N PHE A 381 -5.65 -44.31 -17.98
CA PHE A 381 -5.56 -45.72 -17.60
C PHE A 381 -4.20 -46.13 -17.03
N SER A 382 -3.28 -45.20 -16.83
CA SER A 382 -2.15 -45.44 -15.94
C SER A 382 -2.64 -45.39 -14.49
N ASN A 383 -2.90 -46.55 -13.89
CA ASN A 383 -2.96 -46.67 -12.43
C ASN A 383 -1.62 -46.22 -11.86
N VAL A 384 -1.48 -44.93 -11.54
CA VAL A 384 -0.39 -44.48 -10.68
C VAL A 384 -0.90 -44.62 -9.25
N ALA A 385 -0.71 -45.79 -8.67
CA ALA A 385 -0.82 -45.95 -7.24
C ALA A 385 0.35 -45.17 -6.60
N CYS A 386 0.03 -44.13 -5.84
CA CYS A 386 0.99 -43.47 -4.97
C CYS A 386 0.83 -44.08 -3.57
N GLN A 387 1.81 -44.88 -3.15
CA GLN A 387 1.91 -45.33 -1.77
C GLN A 387 2.73 -44.29 -1.02
N VAL A 388 2.11 -43.57 -0.08
CA VAL A 388 2.81 -42.72 0.87
C VAL A 388 2.87 -43.48 2.18
N ALA A 389 4.07 -43.94 2.56
CA ALA A 389 4.30 -44.44 3.92
C ALA A 389 4.36 -43.22 4.84
N PHE A 390 3.26 -42.91 5.51
CA PHE A 390 3.34 -42.03 6.66
C PHE A 390 4.01 -42.83 7.78
N GLY A 391 5.25 -42.50 8.15
CA GLY A 391 5.90 -43.19 9.27
C GLY A 391 5.06 -43.08 10.54
N ALA A 392 5.08 -44.09 11.40
CA ALA A 392 4.55 -43.99 12.75
C ALA A 392 5.57 -43.21 13.61
N GLY A 393 5.40 -41.90 13.76
CA GLY A 393 6.27 -41.07 14.61
C GLY A 393 5.76 -40.98 16.04
N ASP A 394 6.67 -40.85 17.02
CA ASP A 394 6.32 -40.60 18.44
C ASP A 394 5.96 -39.11 18.70
N GLY A 395 5.81 -38.34 17.63
CA GLY A 395 5.45 -36.92 17.63
C GLY A 395 6.63 -35.98 17.87
N LYS A 396 7.79 -36.45 18.34
CA LYS A 396 8.83 -35.55 18.86
C LYS A 396 9.66 -34.83 17.80
N ASP A 397 9.55 -35.19 16.52
CA ASP A 397 10.37 -34.63 15.45
C ASP A 397 9.58 -34.28 14.18
N SER A 398 9.17 -33.02 14.05
CA SER A 398 8.58 -32.50 12.79
C SER A 398 9.58 -32.37 11.62
N TYR A 399 10.81 -32.87 11.76
CA TYR A 399 11.89 -32.75 10.77
C TYR A 399 12.36 -34.10 10.18
N THR A 400 11.73 -35.24 10.52
CA THR A 400 11.99 -36.54 9.88
C THR A 400 10.75 -37.05 9.16
N ASP A 401 10.91 -38.07 8.30
CA ASP A 401 9.80 -38.75 7.59
C ASP A 401 8.88 -39.56 8.53
N ALA A 402 9.11 -39.50 9.85
CA ALA A 402 8.21 -40.05 10.85
C ALA A 402 6.95 -39.17 10.94
N GLY A 403 5.91 -39.55 10.19
CA GLY A 403 4.67 -38.79 10.08
C GLY A 403 4.00 -38.50 11.42
N ASN A 404 3.57 -37.24 11.59
CA ASN A 404 2.82 -36.75 12.74
C ASN A 404 1.31 -37.03 12.65
N PHE A 405 0.89 -38.23 12.21
CA PHE A 405 -0.54 -38.58 12.09
C PHE A 405 -0.93 -39.72 13.03
N VAL A 406 -2.13 -39.63 13.63
CA VAL A 406 -2.64 -40.63 14.59
C VAL A 406 -3.59 -41.61 13.91
N SER A 407 -4.46 -41.11 13.03
CA SER A 407 -5.44 -41.91 12.32
C SER A 407 -5.73 -41.32 10.95
N SER A 408 -6.05 -42.19 10.01
CA SER A 408 -6.60 -41.84 8.71
C SER A 408 -7.79 -42.75 8.45
N GLU A 409 -8.96 -42.15 8.24
CA GLU A 409 -10.20 -42.88 7.95
C GLU A 409 -10.62 -42.59 6.51
N SER A 410 -10.91 -43.65 5.76
CA SER A 410 -11.56 -43.58 4.45
C SER A 410 -13.05 -43.77 4.64
N ILE A 411 -13.81 -42.70 4.46
CA ILE A 411 -15.27 -42.68 4.58
C ILE A 411 -15.87 -42.94 3.20
N PRO A 412 -16.68 -44.00 3.01
CA PRO A 412 -17.37 -44.23 1.76
C PRO A 412 -18.39 -43.09 1.53
N THR A 413 -18.35 -42.50 0.34
CA THR A 413 -19.32 -41.47 -0.04
C THR A 413 -20.57 -42.09 -0.67
N ASN A 414 -21.60 -41.28 -0.97
CA ASN A 414 -22.79 -41.75 -1.69
C ASN A 414 -22.50 -42.28 -3.10
N ASN A 415 -21.30 -42.03 -3.64
CA ASN A 415 -20.85 -42.59 -4.89
C ASN A 415 -20.06 -43.88 -4.63
N LEU A 416 -20.53 -45.00 -5.20
CA LEU A 416 -19.95 -46.35 -5.04
C LEU A 416 -18.44 -46.43 -5.34
N ASN A 417 -17.91 -45.49 -6.12
CA ASN A 417 -16.50 -45.45 -6.51
C ASN A 417 -15.72 -44.29 -5.87
N ALA A 418 -16.23 -43.64 -4.81
CA ALA A 418 -15.56 -42.52 -4.17
C ALA A 418 -15.52 -42.61 -2.65
N TRP A 419 -14.37 -42.24 -2.10
CA TRP A 419 -14.04 -42.26 -0.69
C TRP A 419 -13.49 -40.90 -0.28
N ASP A 420 -13.95 -40.37 0.84
CA ASP A 420 -13.36 -39.20 1.49
C ASP A 420 -12.31 -39.68 2.48
N ASN A 421 -11.08 -39.15 2.41
CA ASN A 421 -10.03 -39.47 3.38
C ASN A 421 -9.90 -38.32 4.39
N ALA A 422 -10.05 -38.64 5.68
CA ALA A 422 -9.82 -37.74 6.79
C ALA A 422 -8.59 -38.20 7.57
N SER A 423 -7.55 -37.36 7.62
CA SER A 423 -6.32 -37.65 8.39
C SER A 423 -6.16 -36.66 9.53
N GLN A 424 -5.96 -37.17 10.75
CA GLN A 424 -5.71 -36.36 11.93
C GLN A 424 -4.21 -36.33 12.26
N ALA A 425 -3.64 -35.12 12.31
CA ALA A 425 -2.25 -34.89 12.68
C ALA A 425 -2.12 -34.21 14.05
N TYR A 426 -1.06 -34.54 14.80
CA TYR A 426 -0.73 -33.93 16.09
C TYR A 426 0.62 -33.20 16.02
N PHE A 427 0.71 -32.04 16.67
CA PHE A 427 1.96 -31.32 16.86
C PHE A 427 2.18 -31.21 18.37
N PRO A 428 3.20 -31.86 18.98
CA PRO A 428 3.45 -31.67 20.40
C PRO A 428 3.82 -30.23 20.69
N LEU A 429 3.22 -29.73 21.76
CA LEU A 429 3.74 -28.56 22.46
C LEU A 429 4.62 -29.05 23.62
N PRO A 430 5.61 -28.26 24.06
CA PRO A 430 6.35 -28.54 25.27
C PRO A 430 5.41 -28.80 26.47
N ASN A 431 5.82 -29.67 27.40
CA ASN A 431 5.03 -29.98 28.59
C ASN A 431 4.65 -28.69 29.35
N GLY A 432 3.35 -28.51 29.58
CA GLY A 432 2.80 -27.35 30.29
C GLY A 432 2.40 -26.16 29.40
N GLU A 433 2.72 -26.17 28.11
CA GLU A 433 2.26 -25.14 27.19
C GLU A 433 0.84 -25.41 26.68
N VAL A 434 -0.04 -24.42 26.83
CA VAL A 434 -1.38 -24.42 26.23
C VAL A 434 -1.31 -23.55 24.98
N PRO A 435 -1.82 -24.00 23.80
CA PRO A 435 -1.81 -23.16 22.61
C PRO A 435 -2.52 -21.84 22.91
N GLY A 436 -1.79 -20.74 22.71
CA GLY A 436 -2.34 -19.40 22.79
C GLY A 436 -3.47 -19.20 21.77
N PRO A 437 -4.35 -18.21 21.96
CA PRO A 437 -5.36 -17.90 20.96
C PRO A 437 -4.67 -17.51 19.64
N ILE A 438 -5.17 -18.02 18.51
CA ILE A 438 -4.71 -17.62 17.16
C ILE A 438 -4.96 -16.13 16.89
N ILE A 439 -5.96 -15.58 17.59
CA ILE A 439 -6.26 -14.17 17.62
C ILE A 439 -6.98 -13.81 18.93
N ARG A 440 -6.54 -12.72 19.55
CA ARG A 440 -7.21 -12.02 20.64
C ARG A 440 -7.50 -10.60 20.20
N ILE A 441 -8.76 -10.18 20.30
CA ILE A 441 -9.22 -8.88 19.82
C ILE A 441 -10.00 -8.16 20.91
N ARG A 442 -9.86 -6.84 20.97
CA ARG A 442 -10.78 -5.96 21.67
C ARG A 442 -11.80 -5.43 20.68
N ILE A 443 -13.06 -5.40 21.10
CA ILE A 443 -14.16 -4.90 20.30
C ILE A 443 -14.89 -3.85 21.12
N GLN A 444 -14.96 -2.64 20.57
CA GLN A 444 -15.60 -1.51 21.20
C GLN A 444 -16.75 -1.01 20.34
N VAL A 445 -17.89 -0.75 20.97
CA VAL A 445 -19.12 -0.32 20.31
C VAL A 445 -19.40 1.12 20.69
N PHE A 446 -19.63 1.96 19.68
CA PHE A 446 -20.06 3.34 19.85
C PHE A 446 -21.49 3.45 19.31
N SER A 447 -22.45 3.65 20.20
CA SER A 447 -23.85 3.80 19.81
C SER A 447 -24.15 5.25 19.41
N GLU A 448 -24.60 5.45 18.18
CA GLU A 448 -25.14 6.72 17.66
C GLU A 448 -26.65 6.59 17.49
N ASP A 449 -27.42 7.66 17.27
CA ASP A 449 -28.90 7.61 17.32
C ASP A 449 -29.52 6.47 16.47
N SER A 450 -29.03 6.26 15.24
CA SER A 450 -29.60 5.31 14.27
C SER A 450 -28.83 4.00 14.09
N TYR A 451 -27.57 3.90 14.53
CA TYR A 451 -26.73 2.72 14.30
C TYR A 451 -25.65 2.56 15.39
N ASP A 452 -25.02 1.38 15.42
CA ASP A 452 -23.84 1.13 16.24
C ASP A 452 -22.58 1.06 15.36
N SER A 453 -21.58 1.85 15.70
CA SER A 453 -20.23 1.81 15.12
C SER A 453 -19.36 0.83 15.91
N ILE A 454 -18.93 -0.26 15.29
CA ILE A 454 -18.11 -1.30 15.94
C ILE A 454 -16.65 -1.14 15.50
N SER A 455 -15.73 -1.12 16.47
CA SER A 455 -14.30 -0.95 16.31
C SER A 455 -13.56 -2.19 16.82
N PHE A 456 -12.64 -2.74 16.02
CA PHE A 456 -11.88 -3.95 16.30
C PHE A 456 -10.39 -3.65 16.40
N GLU A 457 -9.80 -3.93 17.56
CA GLU A 457 -8.38 -3.76 17.86
C GLU A 457 -7.73 -5.14 18.06
N LEU A 458 -6.56 -5.35 17.46
CA LEU A 458 -5.78 -6.57 17.68
C LEU A 458 -5.02 -6.47 19.01
N ILE A 459 -5.31 -7.35 19.96
CA ILE A 459 -4.50 -7.49 21.18
C ILE A 459 -3.29 -8.39 20.90
N SER A 460 -3.53 -9.55 20.27
CA SER A 460 -2.46 -10.48 19.86
C SER A 460 -2.93 -11.43 18.75
N GLY A 461 -1.98 -12.05 18.04
CA GLY A 461 -2.24 -13.01 16.97
C GLY A 461 -2.15 -12.43 15.56
N SER A 462 -2.80 -13.07 14.59
CA SER A 462 -2.63 -12.73 13.17
C SER A 462 -3.57 -11.62 12.68
N LYS A 463 -3.00 -10.55 12.09
CA LYS A 463 -3.76 -9.49 11.41
C LYS A 463 -4.57 -10.00 10.23
N GLN A 464 -4.10 -11.03 9.52
CA GLN A 464 -4.87 -11.66 8.44
C GLN A 464 -6.14 -12.33 8.98
N HIS A 465 -6.03 -13.02 10.13
CA HIS A 465 -7.19 -13.59 10.81
C HIS A 465 -8.16 -12.50 11.30
N LEU A 466 -7.65 -11.36 11.78
CA LEU A 466 -8.48 -10.22 12.15
C LEU A 466 -9.31 -9.75 10.97
N HIS A 467 -8.68 -9.48 9.81
CA HIS A 467 -9.38 -9.03 8.62
C HIS A 467 -10.44 -10.03 8.14
N GLN A 468 -10.13 -11.33 8.17
CA GLN A 468 -11.08 -12.38 7.79
C GLN A 468 -12.28 -12.44 8.74
N LEU A 469 -12.03 -12.38 10.05
CA LEU A 469 -13.06 -12.42 11.09
C LEU A 469 -13.96 -11.18 11.00
N VAL A 470 -13.37 -9.98 10.92
CA VAL A 470 -14.15 -8.73 10.81
C VAL A 470 -14.98 -8.70 9.54
N GLN A 471 -14.43 -9.17 8.40
CA GLN A 471 -15.19 -9.27 7.16
C GLN A 471 -16.34 -10.28 7.26
N TYR A 472 -16.13 -11.39 7.97
CA TYR A 472 -17.16 -12.39 8.22
C TYR A 472 -18.29 -11.82 9.10
N LEU A 473 -17.95 -11.18 10.23
CA LEU A 473 -18.90 -10.55 11.14
C LEU A 473 -19.68 -9.41 10.45
N LYS A 474 -18.99 -8.57 9.68
CA LYS A 474 -19.63 -7.51 8.87
C LYS A 474 -20.66 -8.10 7.90
N ASN A 475 -20.33 -9.19 7.23
CA ASN A 475 -21.23 -9.82 6.26
C ASN A 475 -22.47 -10.47 6.90
N LEU A 476 -22.44 -10.76 8.19
CA LEU A 476 -23.57 -11.33 8.94
C LEU A 476 -24.42 -10.24 9.58
N ILE A 477 -23.77 -9.29 10.26
CA ILE A 477 -24.45 -8.31 11.13
C ILE A 477 -24.98 -7.10 10.35
N CYS A 478 -24.35 -6.73 9.23
CA CYS A 478 -24.79 -5.62 8.37
C CYS A 478 -25.81 -6.03 7.29
N ARG A 479 -26.31 -7.26 7.33
CA ARG A 479 -27.50 -7.66 6.55
C ARG A 479 -28.74 -7.22 7.31
#